data_AF-A0A650CM54-F1
#
_entry.id   AF-A0A650CM54-F1
#
_cell.length_a   1.000
_cell.length_b   1.000
_cell.length_c   1.000
_cell.angle_alpha   90.00
_cell.angle_beta   90.00
_cell.angle_gamma   90.00
#
_symmetry.space_group_name_H-M   'P 1'
#
loop_
_entity.id
_entity.type
_entity.pdbx_description
1 polymer ?
#
loop_
_entity_poly.entity_id
_entity_poly.type
_entity_poly.pdbx_seq_one_letter_code
_entity_poly.pdbx_strand_id
1 'polypeptide(L)'
;MLVETCVKTIELREYAKKLGYDEVLSEDKYDFRYRLSLELSSKEEIAKYIRKIKDNKVILFVKPLSFEVFKYSLQSPKVAALILDRKNIGLIGKKGSLNLIRQAKKPVEIQLKNLEIDVIYKVIQWNKWIEYPILSSCASKFNEIWSPLSKFSLLVTLGANESDALKWIYNNPTLLIGNYDRTTTY
;
A
#
# COMPACT_ATOMS: atom_id res chain seq x y z
N MET A 1 -4.26 9.30 14.66
CA MET A 1 -3.95 9.58 13.26
C MET A 1 -4.28 8.36 12.44
N LEU A 2 -5.36 8.42 11.66
CA LEU A 2 -5.82 7.40 10.73
C LEU A 2 -5.57 7.88 9.30
N VAL A 3 -4.98 7.02 8.47
CA VAL A 3 -4.48 7.42 7.15
C VAL A 3 -5.15 6.60 6.05
N GLU A 4 -5.69 7.27 5.04
CA GLU A 4 -6.06 6.64 3.75
C GLU A 4 -4.84 6.69 2.81
N THR A 5 -4.22 5.55 2.54
CA THR A 5 -2.94 5.48 1.82
C THR A 5 -3.05 5.65 0.32
N CYS A 6 -4.26 5.66 -0.26
CA CYS A 6 -4.45 6.04 -1.65
C CYS A 6 -5.79 6.74 -1.89
N VAL A 7 -5.72 7.95 -2.43
CA VAL A 7 -6.76 8.60 -3.24
C VAL A 7 -6.13 9.13 -4.52
N LYS A 8 -6.88 9.24 -5.62
CA LYS A 8 -6.32 9.72 -6.89
C LYS A 8 -6.12 11.23 -6.89
N THR A 9 -6.98 11.98 -6.20
CA THR A 9 -6.89 13.43 -6.13
C THR A 9 -7.08 13.96 -4.71
N ILE A 10 -6.50 15.12 -4.42
CA ILE A 10 -6.52 15.76 -3.11
C ILE A 10 -7.89 16.31 -2.75
N GLU A 11 -8.76 16.61 -3.74
CA GLU A 11 -10.13 17.06 -3.47
C GLU A 11 -10.95 16.00 -2.72
N LEU A 12 -10.56 14.72 -2.80
CA LEU A 12 -11.19 13.64 -2.06
C LEU A 12 -10.88 13.67 -0.55
N ARG A 13 -9.92 14.48 -0.10
CA ARG A 13 -9.51 14.60 1.32
C ARG A 13 -10.67 15.00 2.22
N GLU A 14 -11.52 15.93 1.80
CA GLU A 14 -12.65 16.37 2.62
C GLU A 14 -13.69 15.26 2.84
N TYR A 15 -13.94 14.44 1.81
CA TYR A 15 -14.83 13.31 1.91
C TYR A 15 -14.23 12.20 2.79
N ALA A 16 -12.94 11.92 2.65
CA ALA A 16 -12.23 11.00 3.53
C ALA A 16 -12.27 11.45 5.00
N LYS A 17 -12.10 12.74 5.28
CA LYS A 17 -12.23 13.31 6.63
C LYS A 17 -13.61 13.07 7.23
N LYS A 18 -14.68 13.26 6.45
CA LYS A 18 -16.06 12.95 6.89
C LYS A 18 -16.27 11.46 7.21
N LEU A 19 -15.49 10.57 6.59
CA LEU A 19 -15.50 9.13 6.86
C LEU A 19 -14.58 8.71 8.02
N GLY A 20 -13.92 9.68 8.68
CA GLY A 20 -13.10 9.45 9.87
C GLY A 20 -11.59 9.32 9.63
N TYR A 21 -11.09 9.60 8.42
CA TYR A 21 -9.65 9.67 8.17
C TYR A 21 -9.09 11.02 8.64
N ASP A 22 -7.92 11.00 9.29
CA ASP A 22 -7.21 12.22 9.68
C ASP A 22 -6.38 12.75 8.50
N GLU A 23 -5.77 11.84 7.72
CA GLU A 23 -4.88 12.15 6.62
C GLU A 23 -5.13 11.27 5.38
N VAL A 24 -4.72 11.77 4.22
CA VAL A 24 -4.77 11.02 2.95
C VAL A 24 -3.47 11.18 2.19
N LEU A 25 -3.10 10.17 1.40
CA LEU A 25 -2.08 10.31 0.36
C LEU A 25 -2.75 10.40 -1.02
N SER A 26 -2.56 11.53 -1.71
CA SER A 26 -3.05 11.72 -3.07
C SER A 26 -1.98 11.42 -4.13
N GLU A 27 -2.41 11.05 -5.35
CA GLU A 27 -1.50 10.80 -6.49
C GLU A 27 -1.31 12.02 -7.42
N ASP A 28 -2.03 13.11 -7.19
CA ASP A 28 -2.08 14.30 -8.05
C ASP A 28 -1.00 15.37 -7.79
N LYS A 29 -0.04 15.08 -6.90
CA LYS A 29 1.13 15.93 -6.57
C LYS A 29 0.82 17.32 -5.99
N TYR A 30 -0.44 17.62 -5.70
CA TYR A 30 -0.84 18.90 -5.11
C TYR A 30 -0.67 18.94 -3.59
N ASP A 31 -0.46 17.78 -2.95
CA ASP A 31 -0.20 17.71 -1.52
C ASP A 31 1.30 17.81 -1.20
N PHE A 32 1.63 18.28 0.00
CA PHE A 32 3.01 18.42 0.46
C PHE A 32 3.75 17.08 0.47
N ARG A 33 3.04 15.98 0.74
CA ARG A 33 3.51 14.60 0.52
C ARG A 33 2.54 13.93 -0.42
N TYR A 34 3.03 13.34 -1.50
CA TYR A 34 2.18 12.67 -2.47
C TYR A 34 2.66 11.25 -2.73
N ARG A 35 1.70 10.42 -3.07
CA ARG A 35 1.92 9.04 -3.47
C ARG A 35 2.26 8.97 -4.95
N LEU A 36 3.21 8.11 -5.29
CA LEU A 36 3.43 7.67 -6.67
C LEU A 36 3.27 6.16 -6.74
N SER A 37 2.29 5.66 -7.49
CA SER A 37 2.15 4.24 -7.79
C SER A 37 2.75 3.91 -9.15
N LEU A 38 3.64 2.93 -9.22
CA LEU A 38 4.22 2.45 -10.49
C LEU A 38 3.92 0.96 -10.70
N GLU A 39 3.41 0.60 -11.87
CA GLU A 39 3.29 -0.79 -12.34
C GLU A 39 4.41 -1.04 -13.34
N LEU A 40 5.36 -1.93 -13.00
CA LEU A 40 6.61 -2.10 -13.74
C LEU A 40 6.97 -3.57 -13.92
N SER A 41 7.51 -3.91 -15.08
CA SER A 41 8.02 -5.25 -15.43
C SER A 41 9.55 -5.30 -15.59
N SER A 42 10.21 -4.15 -15.79
CA SER A 42 11.67 -4.07 -15.99
C SER A 42 12.39 -3.45 -14.78
N LYS A 43 13.53 -4.05 -14.43
CA LYS A 43 14.44 -3.54 -13.39
C LYS A 43 15.06 -2.19 -13.79
N GLU A 44 15.34 -2.00 -15.06
CA GLU A 44 15.92 -0.78 -15.62
C GLU A 44 14.95 0.39 -15.47
N GLU A 45 13.66 0.16 -15.70
CA GLU A 45 12.62 1.16 -15.54
C GLU A 45 12.51 1.64 -14.09
N ILE A 46 12.40 0.71 -13.13
CA ILE A 46 12.32 1.09 -11.71
C ILE A 46 13.59 1.81 -11.25
N ALA A 47 14.76 1.35 -11.67
CA ALA A 47 16.02 2.03 -11.34
C ALA A 47 16.06 3.46 -11.90
N LYS A 48 15.56 3.67 -13.12
CA LYS A 48 15.45 5.00 -13.74
C LYS A 48 14.47 5.89 -12.98
N TYR A 49 13.32 5.38 -12.55
CA TYR A 49 12.36 6.14 -11.74
C TYR A 49 12.94 6.53 -10.39
N ILE A 50 13.54 5.59 -9.66
CA ILE A 50 14.13 5.86 -8.35
C ILE A 50 15.22 6.93 -8.43
N ARG A 51 16.10 6.89 -9.45
CA ARG A 51 17.12 7.93 -9.66
C ARG A 51 16.53 9.32 -9.93
N LYS A 52 15.32 9.39 -10.50
CA LYS A 52 14.64 10.66 -10.79
C LYS A 52 13.91 11.24 -9.58
N ILE A 53 13.58 10.42 -8.58
CA ILE A 53 12.94 10.87 -7.34
C ILE A 53 14.02 11.57 -6.50
N LYS A 54 14.16 12.87 -6.72
CA LYS A 54 14.99 13.77 -5.92
C LYS A 54 14.24 14.34 -4.70
N ASP A 55 12.92 14.27 -4.75
CA ASP A 55 12.04 14.86 -3.77
C ASP A 55 11.70 13.86 -2.65
N ASN A 56 12.02 14.25 -1.42
CA ASN A 56 11.70 13.52 -0.19
C ASN A 56 10.21 13.59 0.16
N LYS A 57 9.36 14.15 -0.70
CA LYS A 57 7.90 14.18 -0.55
C LYS A 57 7.19 13.01 -1.23
N VAL A 58 7.91 12.24 -2.07
CA VAL A 58 7.33 11.16 -2.88
C VAL A 58 7.32 9.84 -2.13
N ILE A 59 6.13 9.37 -1.78
CA ILE A 59 5.94 8.04 -1.20
C ILE A 59 5.69 7.05 -2.34
N LEU A 60 6.72 6.29 -2.70
CA LEU A 60 6.69 5.40 -3.85
C LEU A 60 6.09 4.03 -3.50
N PHE A 61 5.00 3.67 -4.17
CA PHE A 61 4.39 2.36 -4.15
C PHE A 61 4.68 1.65 -5.48
N VAL A 62 5.02 0.37 -5.44
CA VAL A 62 5.35 -0.39 -6.65
C VAL A 62 4.51 -1.64 -6.75
N LYS A 63 3.86 -1.82 -7.89
CA LYS A 63 3.27 -3.09 -8.33
C LYS A 63 4.28 -3.83 -9.21
N PRO A 64 5.01 -4.84 -8.68
CA PRO A 64 5.96 -5.60 -9.48
C PRO A 64 5.23 -6.59 -10.40
N LEU A 65 5.53 -6.57 -11.69
CA LEU A 65 5.05 -7.55 -12.68
C LEU A 65 6.10 -8.62 -13.02
N SER A 66 7.34 -8.47 -12.53
CA SER A 66 8.41 -9.44 -12.70
C SER A 66 9.13 -9.69 -11.37
N PHE A 67 9.82 -10.82 -11.29
CA PHE A 67 10.57 -11.18 -10.08
C PHE A 67 11.75 -10.24 -9.81
N GLU A 68 12.34 -9.69 -10.86
CA GLU A 68 13.45 -8.75 -10.77
C GLU A 68 13.01 -7.41 -10.17
N VAL A 69 11.88 -6.88 -10.64
CA VAL A 69 11.27 -5.67 -10.05
C VAL A 69 10.87 -5.94 -8.61
N PHE A 70 10.24 -7.08 -8.32
CA PHE A 70 9.87 -7.46 -6.95
C PHE A 70 11.08 -7.48 -6.00
N LYS A 71 12.18 -8.15 -6.38
CA LYS A 71 13.40 -8.17 -5.58
C LYS A 71 13.99 -6.77 -5.39
N TYR A 72 14.05 -5.99 -6.45
CA TYR A 72 14.60 -4.64 -6.40
C TYR A 72 13.76 -3.72 -5.48
N SER A 73 12.44 -3.83 -5.55
CA SER A 73 11.50 -3.08 -4.70
C SER A 73 11.62 -3.45 -3.22
N LEU A 74 11.87 -4.73 -2.90
CA LEU A 74 12.11 -5.14 -1.51
C LEU A 74 13.41 -4.57 -0.96
N GLN A 75 14.47 -4.51 -1.78
CA GLN A 75 15.79 -4.04 -1.38
C GLN A 75 15.88 -2.51 -1.31
N SER A 76 15.08 -1.78 -2.09
CA SER A 76 15.18 -0.33 -2.16
C SER A 76 14.51 0.35 -0.96
N PRO A 77 15.20 1.22 -0.21
CA PRO A 77 14.60 2.01 0.85
C PRO A 77 13.64 3.08 0.31
N LYS A 78 13.80 3.49 -0.95
CA LYS A 78 12.92 4.49 -1.60
C LYS A 78 11.54 3.95 -1.94
N VAL A 79 11.37 2.63 -2.02
CA VAL A 79 10.05 2.00 -2.20
C VAL A 79 9.41 1.82 -0.83
N ALA A 80 8.31 2.54 -0.58
CA ALA A 80 7.60 2.52 0.69
C ALA A 80 6.77 1.24 0.87
N ALA A 81 6.12 0.76 -0.20
CA ALA A 81 5.28 -0.43 -0.17
C ALA A 81 5.17 -1.12 -1.53
N LEU A 82 4.79 -2.39 -1.50
CA LEU A 82 4.37 -3.14 -2.69
C LEU A 82 2.86 -3.05 -2.86
N ILE A 83 2.38 -2.96 -4.09
CA ILE A 83 0.96 -3.12 -4.43
C ILE A 83 0.75 -4.55 -4.90
N LEU A 84 -0.24 -5.22 -4.32
CA LEU A 84 -0.66 -6.56 -4.66
C LEU A 84 -2.04 -6.53 -5.30
N ASP A 85 -2.17 -7.22 -6.43
CA ASP A 85 -3.44 -7.48 -7.10
C ASP A 85 -3.39 -8.84 -7.82
N ARG A 86 -4.44 -9.15 -8.57
CA ARG A 86 -4.52 -10.42 -9.31
C ARG A 86 -3.42 -10.59 -10.36
N LYS A 87 -2.84 -9.51 -10.91
CA LYS A 87 -1.78 -9.63 -11.94
C LYS A 87 -0.46 -10.14 -11.36
N ASN A 88 -0.16 -9.85 -10.08
CA ASN A 88 1.11 -10.24 -9.47
C ASN A 88 0.97 -11.20 -8.28
N ILE A 89 -0.25 -11.62 -7.94
CA ILE A 89 -0.47 -12.59 -6.85
C ILE A 89 0.23 -13.93 -7.08
N GLY A 90 0.33 -14.40 -8.32
CA GLY A 90 1.05 -15.64 -8.66
C GLY A 90 2.57 -15.53 -8.48
N LEU A 91 3.13 -14.31 -8.59
CA LEU A 91 4.52 -14.01 -8.32
C LEU A 91 4.79 -13.96 -6.81
N ILE A 92 3.96 -13.19 -6.10
CA ILE A 92 4.13 -12.90 -4.67
C ILE A 92 3.73 -14.09 -3.80
N GLY A 93 2.71 -14.85 -4.19
CA GLY A 93 2.17 -15.97 -3.42
C GLY A 93 3.07 -17.21 -3.33
N LYS A 94 4.22 -17.22 -4.02
CA LYS A 94 5.22 -18.28 -3.88
C LYS A 94 5.89 -18.17 -2.52
N LYS A 95 6.09 -19.30 -1.83
CA LYS A 95 6.74 -19.37 -0.50
C LYS A 95 8.07 -18.61 -0.44
N GLY A 96 8.89 -18.70 -1.48
CA GLY A 96 10.14 -17.95 -1.58
C GLY A 96 9.94 -16.43 -1.57
N SER A 97 8.98 -15.93 -2.37
CA SER A 97 8.62 -14.51 -2.41
C SER A 97 8.06 -14.02 -1.06
N LEU A 98 7.15 -14.79 -0.44
CA LEU A 98 6.60 -14.48 0.89
C LEU A 98 7.70 -14.40 1.96
N ASN A 99 8.69 -15.30 1.93
CA ASN A 99 9.83 -15.23 2.85
C ASN A 99 10.68 -13.97 2.64
N LEU A 100 10.89 -13.55 1.39
CA LEU A 100 11.61 -12.31 1.09
C LEU A 100 10.86 -11.08 1.60
N ILE A 101 9.52 -11.03 1.45
CA ILE A 101 8.69 -9.96 2.03
C ILE A 101 8.86 -9.91 3.54
N ARG A 102 8.76 -11.05 4.21
CA ARG A 102 8.91 -11.16 5.66
C ARG A 102 10.27 -10.65 6.15
N GLN A 103 11.34 -10.99 5.43
CA GLN A 103 12.69 -10.53 5.75
C GLN A 103 12.87 -9.03 5.54
N ALA A 104 12.34 -8.50 4.44
CA ALA A 104 12.44 -7.09 4.09
C ALA A 104 11.50 -6.20 4.91
N LYS A 105 10.51 -6.78 5.61
CA LYS A 105 9.47 -6.06 6.37
C LYS A 105 8.76 -4.98 5.55
N LYS A 106 8.64 -5.21 4.25
CA LYS A 106 8.04 -4.23 3.33
C LYS A 106 6.51 -4.31 3.42
N PRO A 107 5.81 -3.18 3.62
CA PRO A 107 4.36 -3.15 3.56
C PRO A 107 3.81 -3.63 2.22
N VAL A 108 2.65 -4.28 2.27
CA VAL A 108 1.92 -4.77 1.08
C VAL A 108 0.52 -4.19 1.11
N GLU A 109 0.21 -3.39 0.10
CA GLU A 109 -1.07 -2.74 -0.07
C GLU A 109 -1.97 -3.54 -1.02
N ILE A 110 -3.25 -3.60 -0.66
CA ILE A 110 -4.35 -4.03 -1.52
C ILE A 110 -5.24 -2.81 -1.78
N GLN A 111 -5.57 -2.56 -3.04
CA GLN A 111 -6.40 -1.43 -3.46
C GLN A 111 -7.84 -1.88 -3.71
N LEU A 112 -8.79 -1.26 -3.02
CA LEU A 112 -10.21 -1.62 -3.07
C LEU A 112 -10.97 -1.05 -4.28
N LYS A 113 -10.34 -0.18 -5.09
CA LYS A 113 -10.93 0.40 -6.30
C LYS A 113 -11.50 -0.67 -7.24
N ASN A 114 -10.78 -1.79 -7.38
CA ASN A 114 -11.26 -2.98 -8.04
C ASN A 114 -11.26 -4.09 -6.98
N LEU A 115 -12.39 -4.28 -6.30
CA LEU A 115 -12.48 -5.23 -5.18
C LEU A 115 -12.19 -6.66 -5.66
N GLU A 116 -10.99 -7.15 -5.34
CA GLU A 116 -10.56 -8.51 -5.64
C GLU A 116 -10.55 -9.36 -4.35
N ILE A 117 -11.71 -9.95 -4.04
CA ILE A 117 -11.93 -10.71 -2.80
C ILE A 117 -10.90 -11.85 -2.63
N ASP A 118 -10.54 -12.53 -3.73
CA ASP A 118 -9.54 -13.61 -3.71
C ASP A 118 -8.15 -13.13 -3.29
N VAL A 119 -7.77 -11.90 -3.68
CA VAL A 119 -6.49 -11.30 -3.28
C VAL A 119 -6.50 -10.99 -1.79
N ILE A 120 -7.58 -10.37 -1.28
CA ILE A 120 -7.72 -10.05 0.14
C ILE A 120 -7.65 -11.32 0.99
N TYR A 121 -8.41 -12.34 0.59
CA TYR A 121 -8.43 -13.63 1.29
C TYR A 121 -7.03 -14.28 1.32
N LYS A 122 -6.27 -14.20 0.23
CA LYS A 122 -4.90 -14.72 0.19
C LYS A 122 -3.97 -13.97 1.15
N VAL A 123 -4.07 -12.65 1.24
CA VAL A 123 -3.25 -11.88 2.20
C VAL A 123 -3.61 -12.22 3.64
N ILE A 124 -4.89 -12.49 3.94
CA ILE A 124 -5.30 -12.99 5.27
C ILE A 124 -4.60 -14.31 5.58
N GLN A 125 -4.59 -15.25 4.63
CA GLN A 125 -3.86 -16.53 4.76
C GLN A 125 -2.34 -16.34 4.87
N TRP A 126 -1.80 -15.23 4.37
CA TRP A 126 -0.37 -14.92 4.37
C TRP A 126 0.07 -13.99 5.50
N ASN A 127 -0.79 -13.69 6.49
CA ASN A 127 -0.51 -12.74 7.57
C ASN A 127 0.80 -13.05 8.34
N LYS A 128 1.22 -14.31 8.44
CA LYS A 128 2.49 -14.69 9.08
C LYS A 128 3.75 -14.36 8.28
N TRP A 129 3.60 -14.02 7.00
CA TRP A 129 4.69 -13.58 6.11
C TRP A 129 4.61 -12.09 5.79
N ILE A 130 3.40 -11.55 5.65
CA ILE A 130 3.18 -10.14 5.38
C ILE A 130 2.86 -9.45 6.71
N GLU A 131 3.90 -8.89 7.34
CA GLU A 131 3.82 -8.24 8.66
C GLU A 131 2.99 -6.94 8.62
N TYR A 132 3.04 -6.20 7.50
CA TYR A 132 2.36 -4.91 7.35
C TYR A 132 1.43 -4.87 6.13
N PRO A 133 0.30 -5.61 6.13
CA PRO A 133 -0.72 -5.45 5.11
C PRO A 133 -1.49 -4.14 5.30
N ILE A 134 -1.90 -3.52 4.19
CA ILE A 134 -2.61 -2.24 4.15
C ILE A 134 -3.79 -2.35 3.18
N LEU A 135 -4.96 -1.85 3.57
CA LEU A 135 -6.10 -1.70 2.66
C LEU A 135 -6.34 -0.22 2.34
N SER A 136 -6.26 0.11 1.06
CA SER A 136 -6.50 1.46 0.57
C SER A 136 -7.73 1.51 -0.32
N SER A 137 -8.42 2.63 -0.36
CA SER A 137 -9.54 2.82 -1.28
C SER A 137 -9.04 3.01 -2.71
N CYS A 138 -7.95 3.77 -2.87
CA CYS A 138 -7.41 4.23 -4.15
C CYS A 138 -8.47 4.86 -5.07
N ALA A 139 -9.39 5.56 -4.42
CA ALA A 139 -10.61 6.13 -4.99
C ALA A 139 -10.28 7.24 -6.00
N SER A 140 -11.00 7.23 -7.12
CA SER A 140 -11.08 8.34 -8.08
C SER A 140 -12.31 9.22 -7.89
N LYS A 141 -13.29 8.75 -7.10
CA LYS A 141 -14.54 9.47 -6.81
C LYS A 141 -14.89 9.34 -5.34
N PHE A 142 -15.69 10.27 -4.81
CA PHE A 142 -16.05 10.31 -3.39
C PHE A 142 -16.76 9.03 -2.91
N ASN A 143 -17.58 8.41 -3.76
CA ASN A 143 -18.33 7.20 -3.45
C ASN A 143 -17.50 5.91 -3.56
N GLU A 144 -16.23 6.01 -3.96
CA GLU A 144 -15.28 4.89 -3.99
C GLU A 144 -14.42 4.85 -2.71
N ILE A 145 -14.58 5.82 -1.79
CA ILE A 145 -13.83 5.86 -0.53
C ILE A 145 -14.48 4.92 0.49
N TRP A 146 -13.71 3.95 0.94
CA TRP A 146 -14.14 3.00 1.96
C TRP A 146 -13.90 3.57 3.35
N SER A 147 -14.94 3.60 4.17
CA SER A 147 -14.78 3.95 5.59
C SER A 147 -13.91 2.92 6.33
N PRO A 148 -13.21 3.30 7.40
CA PRO A 148 -12.43 2.37 8.22
C PRO A 148 -13.27 1.20 8.74
N LEU A 149 -14.51 1.47 9.18
CA LEU A 149 -15.43 0.44 9.66
C LEU A 149 -15.87 -0.51 8.54
N SER A 150 -16.07 -0.02 7.32
CA SER A 150 -16.37 -0.85 6.16
C SER A 150 -15.20 -1.77 5.80
N LYS A 151 -13.95 -1.26 5.85
CA LYS A 151 -12.75 -2.08 5.65
C LYS A 151 -12.62 -3.15 6.75
N PHE A 152 -12.91 -2.80 7.99
CA PHE A 152 -12.85 -3.73 9.13
C PHE A 152 -13.88 -4.85 8.96
N SER A 153 -15.14 -4.48 8.70
CA SER A 153 -16.23 -5.44 8.47
C SER A 153 -15.91 -6.38 7.31
N LEU A 154 -15.37 -5.86 6.20
CA LEU A 154 -14.93 -6.68 5.07
C LEU A 154 -13.86 -7.70 5.48
N LEU A 155 -12.82 -7.28 6.19
CA LEU A 155 -11.72 -8.17 6.61
C LEU A 155 -12.21 -9.27 7.55
N VAL A 156 -13.00 -8.92 8.56
CA VAL A 156 -13.54 -9.89 9.53
C VAL A 156 -14.48 -10.88 8.84
N THR A 157 -15.33 -10.40 7.93
CA THR A 157 -16.22 -11.25 7.12
C THR A 157 -15.43 -12.25 6.27
N LEU A 158 -14.26 -11.85 5.77
CA LEU A 158 -13.36 -12.72 4.99
C LEU A 158 -12.45 -13.60 5.86
N GLY A 159 -12.63 -13.59 7.19
CA GLY A 159 -11.95 -14.48 8.13
C GLY A 159 -10.67 -13.93 8.74
N ALA A 160 -10.40 -12.62 8.64
CA ALA A 160 -9.32 -12.01 9.41
C ALA A 160 -9.67 -11.98 10.91
N ASN A 161 -8.68 -12.19 11.77
CA ASN A 161 -8.84 -11.92 13.19
C ASN A 161 -9.07 -10.42 13.40
N GLU A 162 -9.98 -10.05 14.31
CA GLU A 162 -10.33 -8.65 14.58
C GLU A 162 -9.11 -7.79 14.95
N SER A 163 -8.19 -8.30 15.78
CA SER A 163 -6.97 -7.57 16.15
C SER A 163 -6.08 -7.30 14.94
N ASP A 164 -5.95 -8.28 14.03
CA ASP A 164 -5.17 -8.10 12.81
C ASP A 164 -5.86 -7.14 11.84
N ALA A 165 -7.19 -7.24 11.69
CA ALA A 165 -7.97 -6.31 10.87
C ALA A 165 -7.81 -4.86 11.36
N LEU A 166 -7.87 -4.62 12.67
CA LEU A 166 -7.60 -3.31 13.26
C LEU A 166 -6.17 -2.84 12.96
N LYS A 167 -5.15 -3.70 13.08
CA LYS A 167 -3.77 -3.32 12.74
C LYS A 167 -3.65 -2.88 11.29
N TRP A 168 -4.27 -3.60 10.35
CA TRP A 168 -4.18 -3.31 8.92
C TRP A 168 -4.80 -1.96 8.54
N ILE A 169 -5.81 -1.52 9.29
CA ILE A 169 -6.57 -0.30 9.01
C ILE A 169 -5.99 0.90 9.78
N TYR A 170 -5.65 0.72 11.05
CA TYR A 170 -5.28 1.83 11.93
C TYR A 170 -3.76 1.97 12.13
N ASN A 171 -3.05 0.86 12.30
CA ASN A 171 -1.65 0.89 12.72
C ASN A 171 -0.69 0.90 11.52
N ASN A 172 -0.86 -0.03 10.58
CA ASN A 172 0.06 -0.23 9.46
C ASN A 172 0.16 1.00 8.54
N PRO A 173 -0.96 1.69 8.17
CA PRO A 173 -0.89 2.94 7.41
C PRO A 173 -0.09 4.02 8.13
N THR A 174 -0.32 4.17 9.44
CA THR A 174 0.35 5.17 10.27
C THR A 174 1.85 4.89 10.40
N LEU A 175 2.24 3.63 10.57
CA LEU A 175 3.64 3.21 10.58
C LEU A 175 4.33 3.47 9.24
N LEU A 176 3.63 3.26 8.11
CA LEU A 176 4.17 3.57 6.79
C LEU A 176 4.51 5.06 6.65
N ILE A 177 3.62 5.95 7.08
CA ILE A 177 3.87 7.40 7.06
C ILE A 177 5.00 7.78 8.03
N GLY A 178 4.94 7.30 9.28
CA GLY A 178 5.92 7.66 10.31
C GLY A 178 7.35 7.17 9.99
N ASN A 179 7.49 6.00 9.36
CA ASN A 179 8.78 5.51 8.91
C ASN A 179 9.32 6.32 7.73
N TYR A 180 8.45 6.75 6.82
CA TYR A 180 8.84 7.61 5.72
C TYR A 180 9.43 8.94 6.24
N ASP A 181 8.75 9.59 7.17
CA ASP A 181 9.21 10.87 7.74
C ASP A 181 10.61 10.76 8.36
N ARG A 182 10.89 9.67 9.10
CA ARG A 182 12.22 9.40 9.70
C ARG A 182 13.34 9.18 8.69
N THR A 183 13.03 8.66 7.50
CA THR A 183 14.02 8.42 6.43
C THR A 183 14.35 9.67 5.62
N THR A 184 13.57 10.74 5.77
CA THR A 184 13.77 12.01 5.04
C THR A 184 14.60 13.05 5.79
N THR A 185 14.91 12.78 7.06
CA THR A 185 15.67 13.64 7.99
C THR A 185 17.18 13.40 8.01
N TYR A 186 17.73 12.61 7.10
CA TYR A 186 19.17 12.36 6.96
C TYR A 186 19.68 12.66 5.55
#